data_AF-A0A5Q6RQX5-F1
#
_entry.id   AF-A0A5Q6RQX5-F1
#
_cell.length_a   1.000
_cell.length_b   1.000
_cell.length_c   1.000
_cell.angle_alpha   90.00
_cell.angle_beta   90.00
_cell.angle_gamma   90.00
#
_symmetry.space_group_name_H-M   'P 1'
#
loop_
_entity.id
_entity.type
_entity.pdbx_description
1 polymer ?
#
loop_
_entity_poly.entity_id
_entity_poly.type
_entity_poly.pdbx_seq_one_letter_code
_entity_poly.pdbx_strand_id
1 'polypeptide(L)'
;MDAMLLIGTRKGLWIGRSTDRTSWKLTGPIFPMTAVYSACIDTRGSSPRLLVGTMSEHWGPQVSWSDDLGETWSEKQGGGIRFPEDAGAAVEQVWQLTPGSRPDEVWAGTQPSALFRSTDRGETFELVRPLWDHPHRPNWDAGYGGQAIHTIVPHPTDLERVTVAMSTGGVYRTEDGGASWAPHNVGIKAYFFPDPWPEYGQCVHKVAAHPDRPEQMYAQNHHGVYRSDDGGDSWTSIADGLPSDFGFPIVVHPANPDTVYVFPLVADSDRMPPGAQPRVWRSDDAGRTWRDLGKGLPDPYYAAVMRDAFRADDATAYGQPAGLYLGGRDGSVFASADEGETWDEVATHLPDVMCVRAAMVG
;
A
#
# COMPACT_ATOMS: atom_id res chain seq x y z
N MET A 1 12.46 13.28 17.57
CA MET A 1 11.42 12.43 16.96
C MET A 1 12.02 11.06 16.80
N ASP A 2 11.31 10.04 17.25
CA ASP A 2 11.72 8.65 17.12
C ASP A 2 11.01 8.05 15.91
N ALA A 3 11.65 7.13 15.19
CA ALA A 3 11.01 6.39 14.12
C ALA A 3 10.21 5.20 14.69
N MET A 4 8.98 5.04 14.22
CA MET A 4 8.16 3.86 14.41
C MET A 4 8.04 3.09 13.10
N LEU A 5 8.11 1.77 13.18
CA LEU A 5 7.88 0.84 12.07
C LEU A 5 6.87 -0.23 12.47
N LEU A 6 5.71 -0.26 11.83
CA LEU A 6 4.75 -1.36 11.94
C LEU A 6 5.09 -2.42 10.90
N ILE A 7 5.19 -3.67 11.32
CA ILE A 7 5.50 -4.84 10.47
C ILE A 7 4.34 -5.84 10.60
N GLY A 8 3.43 -5.82 9.64
CA GLY A 8 2.30 -6.74 9.57
C GLY A 8 2.70 -8.02 8.85
N THR A 9 2.42 -9.17 9.46
CA THR A 9 2.79 -10.49 8.92
C THR A 9 1.60 -11.44 8.87
N ARG A 10 1.77 -12.60 8.24
CA ARG A 10 0.78 -13.70 8.26
C ARG A 10 0.45 -14.25 9.67
N LYS A 11 1.22 -13.93 10.71
CA LYS A 11 1.00 -14.45 12.08
C LYS A 11 1.13 -13.41 13.20
N GLY A 12 0.97 -12.13 12.88
CA GLY A 12 0.89 -11.06 13.87
C GLY A 12 1.53 -9.77 13.40
N LEU A 13 1.54 -8.80 14.30
CA LEU A 13 2.16 -7.48 14.15
C LEU A 13 3.40 -7.40 15.03
N TRP A 14 4.45 -6.77 14.50
CA TRP A 14 5.59 -6.29 15.27
C TRP A 14 5.67 -4.75 15.16
N ILE A 15 6.11 -4.11 16.24
CA ILE A 15 6.37 -2.67 16.28
C ILE A 15 7.85 -2.46 16.54
N GLY A 16 8.53 -1.86 15.57
CA GLY A 16 9.90 -1.37 15.70
C GLY A 16 9.94 0.07 16.18
N ARG A 17 10.90 0.38 17.05
CA ARG A 17 11.25 1.74 17.46
C ARG A 17 12.75 1.98 17.24
N SER A 18 13.09 3.17 16.78
CA SER A 18 14.48 3.57 16.55
C SER A 18 14.68 5.08 16.73
N THR A 19 15.82 5.49 17.28
CA THR A 19 16.20 6.92 17.40
C THR A 19 17.12 7.38 16.28
N ASP A 20 17.77 6.45 15.57
CA ASP A 20 18.76 6.68 14.52
C ASP A 20 18.33 6.12 13.14
N ARG A 21 17.24 5.33 13.10
CA ARG A 21 16.71 4.57 11.97
C ARG A 21 17.61 3.44 11.45
N THR A 22 18.70 3.14 12.16
CA THR A 22 19.63 2.05 11.86
C THR A 22 19.57 0.95 12.92
N SER A 23 19.34 1.32 14.18
CA SER A 23 19.22 0.40 15.32
C SER A 23 17.77 0.27 15.75
N TRP A 24 17.19 -0.92 15.66
CA TRP A 24 15.76 -1.14 15.90
C TRP A 24 15.50 -2.03 17.10
N LYS A 25 14.57 -1.60 17.96
CA LYS A 25 13.99 -2.43 19.03
C LYS A 25 12.60 -2.88 18.62
N LEU A 26 12.39 -4.19 18.50
CA LEU A 26 11.10 -4.78 18.15
C LEU A 26 10.31 -5.21 19.39
N THR A 27 9.00 -4.99 19.35
CA THR A 27 8.01 -5.54 20.29
C THR A 27 6.98 -6.36 19.52
N GLY A 28 6.69 -7.58 19.98
CA GLY A 28 5.71 -8.49 19.37
C GLY A 28 5.95 -9.96 19.77
N PRO A 29 5.18 -10.92 19.23
CA PRO A 29 4.04 -10.69 18.34
C PRO A 29 2.85 -10.07 19.08
N ILE A 30 2.26 -9.05 18.47
CA ILE A 30 0.92 -8.55 18.80
C ILE A 30 -0.06 -9.28 17.88
N PHE A 31 -1.25 -9.64 18.38
CA PHE A 31 -2.23 -10.48 17.65
C PHE A 31 -1.65 -11.84 17.19
N PRO A 32 -1.18 -12.69 18.11
CA PRO A 32 -0.60 -13.98 17.74
C PRO A 32 -1.62 -14.85 16.99
N MET A 33 -1.15 -15.56 15.96
CA MET A 33 -1.97 -16.40 15.07
C MET A 33 -3.02 -15.65 14.23
N THR A 34 -2.90 -14.32 14.14
CA THR A 34 -3.78 -13.49 13.32
C THR A 34 -2.94 -12.81 12.23
N ALA A 35 -3.37 -12.90 10.98
CA ALA A 35 -2.68 -12.22 9.89
C ALA A 35 -2.94 -10.71 9.93
N VAL A 36 -1.94 -9.90 9.65
CA VAL A 36 -2.03 -8.44 9.59
C VAL A 36 -1.64 -8.00 8.19
N TYR A 37 -2.63 -7.60 7.40
CA TYR A 37 -2.45 -7.31 5.96
C TYR A 37 -2.42 -5.82 5.65
N SER A 38 -2.93 -5.00 6.55
CA SER A 38 -2.88 -3.56 6.45
C SER A 38 -2.54 -2.96 7.80
N ALA A 39 -1.73 -1.92 7.74
CA ALA A 39 -1.41 -1.07 8.87
C ALA A 39 -1.48 0.40 8.42
N CYS A 40 -1.72 1.29 9.37
CA CYS A 40 -1.75 2.72 9.16
C CYS A 40 -1.29 3.43 10.45
N ILE A 41 -0.52 4.51 10.27
CA ILE A 41 -0.16 5.45 11.33
C ILE A 41 -0.82 6.77 10.94
N ASP A 42 -1.91 7.14 11.61
CA ASP A 42 -2.61 8.40 11.37
C ASP A 42 -2.07 9.46 12.32
N THR A 43 -1.28 10.39 11.78
CA THR A 43 -0.63 11.49 12.51
C THR A 43 -1.40 12.81 12.42
N ARG A 44 -2.60 12.84 11.83
CA ARG A 44 -3.38 14.08 11.66
C ARG A 44 -3.91 14.66 12.98
N GLY A 45 -4.11 13.80 13.98
CA GLY A 45 -4.58 14.18 15.30
C GLY A 45 -3.46 14.61 16.25
N SER A 46 -3.83 15.21 17.40
CA SER A 46 -2.87 15.58 18.46
C SER A 46 -2.15 14.38 19.08
N SER A 47 -2.75 13.20 18.98
CA SER A 47 -2.15 11.92 19.35
C SER A 47 -2.25 11.00 18.14
N PRO A 48 -1.14 10.40 17.65
CA PRO A 48 -1.20 9.48 16.54
C PRO A 48 -2.09 8.26 16.86
N ARG A 49 -2.90 7.83 15.90
CA ARG A 49 -3.66 6.58 15.99
C ARG A 49 -3.07 5.53 15.08
N LEU A 50 -2.84 4.33 15.62
CA LEU A 50 -2.49 3.15 14.83
C LEU A 50 -3.78 2.42 14.46
N LEU A 51 -3.89 1.98 13.20
CA LEU A 51 -4.97 1.12 12.72
C LEU A 51 -4.36 -0.11 12.06
N VAL A 52 -4.92 -1.28 12.33
CA VAL A 52 -4.49 -2.53 11.71
C VAL A 52 -5.68 -3.36 11.25
N GLY A 53 -5.61 -3.83 10.00
CA GLY A 53 -6.54 -4.79 9.43
C GLY A 53 -6.06 -6.19 9.77
N THR A 54 -6.76 -6.84 10.69
CA THR A 54 -6.44 -8.17 11.18
C THR A 54 -7.34 -9.21 10.51
N MET A 55 -6.86 -10.44 10.35
CA MET A 55 -7.63 -11.57 9.83
C MET A 55 -7.36 -12.83 10.65
N SER A 56 -8.34 -13.21 11.47
CA SER A 56 -8.32 -14.44 12.25
C SER A 56 -8.99 -15.57 11.46
N GLU A 57 -8.37 -16.74 11.42
CA GLU A 57 -8.98 -17.93 10.82
C GLU A 57 -10.25 -18.40 11.57
N HIS A 58 -10.42 -17.98 12.84
CA HIS A 58 -11.58 -18.34 13.66
C HIS A 58 -12.66 -17.25 13.68
N TRP A 59 -12.25 -15.98 13.76
CA TRP A 59 -13.17 -14.85 14.00
C TRP A 59 -13.39 -13.95 12.78
N GLY A 60 -12.70 -14.23 11.68
CA GLY A 60 -12.76 -13.42 10.47
C GLY A 60 -11.96 -12.11 10.58
N PRO A 61 -12.17 -11.18 9.63
CA PRO A 61 -11.43 -9.94 9.59
C PRO A 61 -11.99 -8.89 10.54
N GLN A 62 -11.08 -8.08 11.10
CA GLN A 62 -11.39 -6.97 11.99
C GLN A 62 -10.50 -5.76 11.68
N VAL A 63 -10.90 -4.60 12.20
CA VAL A 63 -10.01 -3.44 12.34
C VAL A 63 -9.79 -3.21 13.83
N SER A 64 -8.54 -3.25 14.24
CA SER A 64 -8.12 -2.93 15.61
C SER A 64 -7.35 -1.61 15.59
N TRP A 65 -7.43 -0.85 16.69
CA TRP A 65 -6.77 0.44 16.80
C TRP A 65 -6.07 0.64 18.14
N SER A 66 -5.10 1.55 18.15
CA SER A 66 -4.38 1.98 19.34
C SER A 66 -4.20 3.50 19.30
N ASP A 67 -4.49 4.17 20.42
CA ASP A 67 -4.27 5.61 20.63
C ASP A 67 -3.05 5.89 21.54
N ASP A 68 -2.29 4.85 21.90
CA ASP A 68 -1.13 4.88 22.79
C ASP A 68 0.10 4.24 22.14
N LEU A 69 0.21 4.38 20.81
CA LEU A 69 1.36 3.94 20.03
C LEU A 69 1.68 2.45 20.16
N GLY A 70 0.63 1.64 20.35
CA GLY A 70 0.64 0.18 20.33
C GLY A 70 0.75 -0.49 21.70
N GLU A 71 0.65 0.26 22.81
CA GLU A 71 0.66 -0.29 24.16
C GLU A 71 -0.63 -1.05 24.48
N THR A 72 -1.79 -0.49 24.10
CA THR A 72 -3.09 -1.13 24.19
C THR A 72 -3.84 -1.07 22.86
N TRP A 73 -4.72 -2.06 22.66
CA TRP A 73 -5.49 -2.21 21.43
C TRP A 73 -6.97 -2.36 21.73
N SER A 74 -7.79 -1.70 20.94
CA SER A 74 -9.25 -1.76 20.97
C SER A 74 -9.78 -2.30 19.65
N GLU A 75 -10.97 -2.90 19.71
CA GLU A 75 -11.73 -3.34 18.54
C GLU A 75 -13.22 -3.15 18.80
N LYS A 76 -14.00 -3.00 17.73
CA LYS A 76 -15.45 -2.87 17.85
C LYS A 76 -16.08 -4.25 18.10
N GLN A 77 -16.77 -4.40 19.24
CA GLN A 77 -17.55 -5.61 19.50
C GLN A 77 -18.58 -5.85 18.39
N GLY A 78 -18.59 -7.07 17.84
CA GLY A 78 -19.48 -7.45 16.74
C GLY A 78 -18.99 -7.07 15.33
N GLY A 79 -17.80 -6.50 15.21
CA GLY A 79 -17.16 -6.19 13.93
C GLY A 79 -17.38 -4.74 13.47
N GLY A 80 -16.27 -4.00 13.33
CA GLY A 80 -16.29 -2.61 12.86
C GLY A 80 -16.47 -2.47 11.35
N ILE A 81 -16.07 -3.48 10.58
CA ILE A 81 -16.16 -3.51 9.11
C ILE A 81 -16.91 -4.76 8.66
N ARG A 82 -18.06 -4.56 8.00
CA ARG A 82 -18.90 -5.65 7.52
C ARG A 82 -19.78 -5.18 6.37
N PHE A 83 -20.07 -6.11 5.46
CA PHE A 83 -21.10 -5.85 4.46
C PHE A 83 -22.49 -5.76 5.12
N PRO A 84 -23.38 -4.90 4.62
CA PRO A 84 -24.79 -4.93 4.97
C PRO A 84 -25.46 -6.22 4.44
N GLU A 85 -26.54 -6.65 5.08
CA GLU A 85 -27.17 -7.97 4.84
C GLU A 85 -27.60 -8.19 3.38
N ASP A 86 -28.02 -7.14 2.71
CA ASP A 86 -28.47 -7.12 1.31
C ASP A 86 -27.33 -7.16 0.29
N ALA A 87 -26.07 -6.97 0.69
CA ALA A 87 -24.93 -7.03 -0.23
C ALA A 87 -24.55 -8.47 -0.61
N GLY A 88 -25.00 -9.47 0.15
CA GLY A 88 -24.76 -10.90 -0.16
C GLY A 88 -23.28 -11.30 -0.17
N ALA A 89 -22.43 -10.57 0.54
CA ALA A 89 -20.98 -10.79 0.63
C ALA A 89 -20.50 -10.69 2.09
N ALA A 90 -19.31 -11.20 2.36
CA ALA A 90 -18.62 -11.05 3.63
C ALA A 90 -17.23 -10.47 3.38
N VAL A 91 -16.72 -9.68 4.32
CA VAL A 91 -15.33 -9.21 4.25
C VAL A 91 -14.46 -10.44 4.52
N GLU A 92 -13.54 -10.72 3.63
CA GLU A 92 -12.54 -11.78 3.79
C GLU A 92 -11.23 -11.22 4.36
N GLN A 93 -10.88 -10.00 3.95
CA GLN A 93 -9.64 -9.35 4.35
C GLN A 93 -9.68 -7.84 4.17
N VAL A 94 -9.06 -7.09 5.09
CA VAL A 94 -8.82 -5.65 4.96
C VAL A 94 -7.42 -5.43 4.38
N TRP A 95 -7.38 -5.11 3.09
CA TRP A 95 -6.14 -4.96 2.30
C TRP A 95 -5.47 -3.60 2.45
N GLN A 96 -6.23 -2.56 2.81
CA GLN A 96 -5.65 -1.25 3.04
C GLN A 96 -6.49 -0.45 4.04
N LEU A 97 -5.81 0.34 4.86
CA LEU A 97 -6.38 1.39 5.71
C LEU A 97 -5.63 2.68 5.38
N THR A 98 -6.36 3.75 5.07
CA THR A 98 -5.78 5.04 4.67
C THR A 98 -6.53 6.17 5.34
N PRO A 99 -5.84 7.11 6.03
CA PRO A 99 -6.49 8.30 6.54
C PRO A 99 -7.03 9.12 5.36
N GLY A 100 -8.25 9.62 5.49
CA GLY A 100 -8.84 10.50 4.49
C GLY A 100 -8.27 11.92 4.52
N SER A 101 -8.88 12.82 3.77
CA SER A 101 -8.52 14.25 3.81
C SER A 101 -9.37 15.04 4.81
N ARG A 102 -10.46 14.43 5.31
CA ARG A 102 -11.31 14.99 6.35
C ARG A 102 -10.88 14.51 7.75
N PRO A 103 -11.04 15.32 8.81
CA PRO A 103 -10.83 14.87 10.18
C PRO A 103 -11.59 13.57 10.46
N ASP A 104 -10.98 12.67 11.21
CA ASP A 104 -11.54 11.37 11.62
C ASP A 104 -11.92 10.40 10.50
N GLU A 105 -11.77 10.79 9.24
CA GLU A 105 -12.06 9.95 8.10
C GLU A 105 -10.99 8.88 7.90
N VAL A 106 -11.42 7.65 7.70
CA VAL A 106 -10.55 6.53 7.32
C VAL A 106 -11.23 5.75 6.21
N TRP A 107 -10.48 5.45 5.15
CA TRP A 107 -10.91 4.57 4.07
C TRP A 107 -10.34 3.18 4.26
N ALA A 108 -11.14 2.16 3.97
CA ALA A 108 -10.72 0.77 4.00
C ALA A 108 -11.01 0.06 2.67
N GLY A 109 -9.99 -0.55 2.09
CA GLY A 109 -10.09 -1.37 0.89
C GLY A 109 -10.07 -2.85 1.28
N THR A 110 -11.00 -3.64 0.75
CA THR A 110 -11.18 -5.03 1.17
C THR A 110 -11.10 -6.03 0.03
N GLN A 111 -11.09 -7.31 0.44
CA GLN A 111 -11.47 -8.45 -0.38
C GLN A 111 -12.82 -9.01 0.11
N PRO A 112 -13.78 -9.28 -0.79
CA PRO A 112 -13.79 -8.96 -2.23
C PRO A 112 -13.65 -7.45 -2.49
N SER A 113 -13.35 -7.04 -3.73
CA SER A 113 -13.14 -5.63 -4.12
C SER A 113 -14.30 -4.73 -3.71
N ALA A 114 -14.15 -4.10 -2.55
CA ALA A 114 -15.08 -3.14 -1.99
C ALA A 114 -14.33 -2.05 -1.23
N LEU A 115 -14.94 -0.88 -1.19
CA LEU A 115 -14.44 0.29 -0.48
C LEU A 115 -15.40 0.60 0.66
N PHE A 116 -14.84 0.84 1.83
CA PHE A 116 -15.57 1.28 3.01
C PHE A 116 -15.02 2.61 3.51
N ARG A 117 -15.87 3.38 4.17
CA ARG A 117 -15.53 4.67 4.77
C ARG A 117 -15.92 4.67 6.25
N SER A 118 -15.04 5.16 7.08
CA SER A 118 -15.28 5.49 8.48
C SER A 118 -15.23 7.00 8.65
N THR A 119 -16.06 7.53 9.55
CA THR A 119 -16.04 8.93 10.00
C THR A 119 -15.81 9.04 11.51
N ASP A 120 -15.39 7.95 12.15
CA ASP A 120 -15.19 7.82 13.59
C ASP A 120 -13.78 7.27 13.90
N ARG A 121 -12.79 7.71 13.12
CA ARG A 121 -11.37 7.34 13.27
C ARG A 121 -11.11 5.84 13.11
N GLY A 122 -11.88 5.16 12.27
CA GLY A 122 -11.70 3.74 11.94
C GLY A 122 -12.34 2.77 12.93
N GLU A 123 -13.31 3.20 13.74
CA GLU A 123 -14.00 2.31 14.69
C GLU A 123 -15.16 1.58 14.03
N THR A 124 -15.89 2.25 13.14
CA THR A 124 -16.94 1.66 12.31
C THR A 124 -16.82 2.10 10.86
N PHE A 125 -17.22 1.21 9.94
CA PHE A 125 -17.07 1.37 8.51
C PHE A 125 -18.37 1.11 7.77
N GLU A 126 -18.72 2.01 6.86
CA GLU A 126 -19.88 1.92 5.98
C GLU A 126 -19.44 1.60 4.55
N LEU A 127 -20.18 0.72 3.88
CA LEU A 127 -19.93 0.34 2.49
C LEU A 127 -20.19 1.52 1.55
N VAL A 128 -19.25 1.81 0.66
CA VAL A 128 -19.42 2.77 -0.42
C VAL A 128 -20.23 2.13 -1.54
N ARG A 129 -21.56 2.22 -1.41
CA ARG A 129 -22.52 1.62 -2.34
C ARG A 129 -22.30 1.96 -3.81
N PRO A 130 -22.02 3.23 -4.19
CA PRO A 130 -21.87 3.55 -5.60
C PRO A 130 -20.75 2.79 -6.31
N LEU A 131 -19.67 2.43 -5.61
CA LEU A 131 -18.61 1.58 -6.17
C LEU A 131 -18.98 0.10 -6.13
N TRP A 132 -19.65 -0.36 -5.06
CA TRP A 132 -20.12 -1.74 -4.94
C TRP A 132 -21.19 -2.11 -5.97
N ASP A 133 -22.10 -1.18 -6.27
CA ASP A 133 -23.18 -1.39 -7.23
C ASP A 133 -22.78 -0.94 -8.65
N HIS A 134 -21.49 -0.63 -8.85
CA HIS A 134 -20.98 -0.16 -10.13
C HIS A 134 -21.19 -1.20 -11.24
N PRO A 135 -21.65 -0.81 -12.46
CA PRO A 135 -21.95 -1.76 -13.54
C PRO A 135 -20.78 -2.64 -14.00
N HIS A 136 -19.54 -2.17 -13.80
CA HIS A 136 -18.34 -2.95 -14.15
C HIS A 136 -17.99 -4.02 -13.11
N ARG A 137 -18.44 -3.89 -11.85
CA ARG A 137 -18.04 -4.79 -10.75
C ARG A 137 -18.26 -6.27 -11.04
N PRO A 138 -19.39 -6.70 -11.65
CA PRO A 138 -19.59 -8.11 -12.00
C PRO A 138 -18.50 -8.71 -12.89
N ASN A 139 -17.69 -7.88 -13.57
CA ASN A 139 -16.61 -8.28 -14.46
C ASN A 139 -15.21 -7.99 -13.89
N TRP A 140 -15.11 -7.56 -12.62
CA TRP A 140 -13.81 -7.45 -11.94
C TRP A 140 -13.42 -8.84 -11.45
N ASP A 141 -12.51 -9.52 -12.15
CA ASP A 141 -12.10 -10.88 -11.80
C ASP A 141 -10.98 -10.89 -10.74
N ALA A 142 -10.88 -12.00 -10.01
CA ALA A 142 -9.78 -12.24 -9.10
C ALA A 142 -8.47 -12.50 -9.88
N GLY A 143 -7.42 -11.77 -9.53
CA GLY A 143 -6.05 -12.17 -9.89
C GLY A 143 -5.50 -13.23 -8.94
N TYR A 144 -4.27 -13.70 -9.18
CA TYR A 144 -3.58 -14.66 -8.29
C TYR A 144 -3.43 -14.18 -6.83
N GLY A 145 -3.48 -12.87 -6.60
CA GLY A 145 -3.39 -12.27 -5.27
C GLY A 145 -4.73 -12.05 -4.55
N GLY A 146 -5.84 -12.52 -5.12
CA GLY A 146 -7.20 -12.22 -4.65
C GLY A 146 -7.80 -10.98 -5.31
N GLN A 147 -9.13 -10.87 -5.28
CA GLN A 147 -9.89 -9.73 -5.80
C GLN A 147 -9.99 -8.66 -4.69
N ALA A 148 -9.18 -7.60 -4.78
CA ALA A 148 -9.10 -6.61 -3.71
C ALA A 148 -8.94 -5.16 -4.21
N ILE A 149 -9.60 -4.24 -3.50
CA ILE A 149 -9.19 -2.83 -3.49
C ILE A 149 -8.05 -2.71 -2.49
N HIS A 150 -6.84 -2.47 -3.00
CA HIS A 150 -5.60 -2.44 -2.21
C HIS A 150 -4.86 -1.11 -2.34
N THR A 151 -5.44 -0.15 -3.06
CA THR A 151 -4.91 1.20 -3.16
C THR A 151 -6.05 2.20 -3.07
N ILE A 152 -5.86 3.21 -2.24
CA ILE A 152 -6.75 4.30 -1.92
C ILE A 152 -5.82 5.51 -1.75
N VAL A 153 -6.08 6.54 -2.54
CA VAL A 153 -5.33 7.78 -2.61
C VAL A 153 -6.35 8.92 -2.53
N PRO A 154 -6.71 9.37 -1.31
CA PRO A 154 -7.50 10.58 -1.12
C PRO A 154 -6.73 11.78 -1.64
N HIS A 155 -7.40 12.70 -2.32
CA HIS A 155 -6.75 13.91 -2.79
C HIS A 155 -6.49 14.86 -1.60
N PRO A 156 -5.27 15.42 -1.44
CA PRO A 156 -4.89 16.15 -0.22
C PRO A 156 -5.68 17.45 0.01
N THR A 157 -6.20 18.08 -1.05
CA THR A 157 -6.89 19.39 -0.97
C THR A 157 -8.29 19.39 -1.57
N ASP A 158 -8.69 18.35 -2.29
CA ASP A 158 -10.00 18.19 -2.90
C ASP A 158 -10.70 17.05 -2.17
N LEU A 159 -11.60 17.42 -1.29
CA LEU A 159 -12.22 16.48 -0.37
C LEU A 159 -13.28 15.60 -1.04
N GLU A 160 -13.62 15.90 -2.30
CA GLU A 160 -14.55 15.11 -3.10
C GLU A 160 -13.82 14.09 -3.98
N ARG A 161 -12.48 14.21 -4.11
CA ARG A 161 -11.69 13.37 -4.99
C ARG A 161 -10.94 12.26 -4.26
N VAL A 162 -11.25 11.02 -4.60
CA VAL A 162 -10.55 9.82 -4.10
C VAL A 162 -10.27 8.88 -5.26
N THR A 163 -9.01 8.47 -5.41
CA THR A 163 -8.62 7.46 -6.38
C THR A 163 -8.44 6.12 -5.69
N VAL A 164 -8.92 5.04 -6.29
CA VAL A 164 -8.70 3.67 -5.84
C VAL A 164 -8.11 2.82 -6.96
N ALA A 165 -7.36 1.79 -6.60
CA ALA A 165 -6.90 0.78 -7.55
C ALA A 165 -7.07 -0.64 -7.00
N MET A 166 -7.31 -1.57 -7.92
CA MET A 166 -7.63 -2.96 -7.62
C MET A 166 -7.01 -3.94 -8.62
N SER A 167 -6.80 -5.17 -8.14
CA SER A 167 -6.29 -6.31 -8.90
C SER A 167 -7.35 -7.43 -8.93
N THR A 168 -8.08 -7.69 -10.03
CA THR A 168 -8.19 -6.90 -11.27
C THR A 168 -9.40 -5.96 -11.24
N GLY A 169 -9.40 -5.00 -12.16
CA GLY A 169 -10.46 -4.00 -12.32
C GLY A 169 -9.89 -2.66 -12.78
N GLY A 170 -8.70 -2.32 -12.30
CA GLY A 170 -7.96 -1.11 -12.70
C GLY A 170 -8.04 0.00 -11.67
N VAL A 171 -7.87 1.23 -12.13
CA VAL A 171 -7.98 2.48 -11.37
C VAL A 171 -9.38 3.04 -11.56
N TYR A 172 -9.99 3.47 -10.46
CA TYR A 172 -11.26 4.20 -10.44
C TYR A 172 -11.12 5.47 -9.60
N ARG A 173 -11.83 6.52 -9.97
CA ARG A 173 -11.83 7.79 -9.24
C ARG A 173 -13.25 8.29 -9.05
N THR A 174 -13.50 8.89 -7.90
CA THR A 174 -14.68 9.73 -7.66
C THR A 174 -14.26 11.19 -7.71
N GLU A 175 -15.15 12.06 -8.20
CA GLU A 175 -15.01 13.53 -8.21
C GLU A 175 -16.12 14.20 -7.37
N ASP A 176 -16.97 13.40 -6.72
CA ASP A 176 -18.22 13.82 -6.08
C ASP A 176 -18.41 13.18 -4.70
N GLY A 177 -17.30 12.94 -3.99
CA GLY A 177 -17.32 12.47 -2.61
C GLY A 177 -17.73 11.00 -2.46
N GLY A 178 -17.65 10.24 -3.54
CA GLY A 178 -17.99 8.83 -3.62
C GLY A 178 -19.41 8.53 -4.12
N ALA A 179 -20.15 9.54 -4.61
CA ALA A 179 -21.50 9.37 -5.15
C ALA A 179 -21.51 8.69 -6.53
N SER A 180 -20.43 8.83 -7.31
CA SER A 180 -20.16 8.11 -8.54
C SER A 180 -18.66 7.82 -8.70
N TRP A 181 -18.34 6.84 -9.55
CA TRP A 181 -16.97 6.38 -9.81
C TRP A 181 -16.77 6.13 -11.30
N ALA A 182 -15.67 6.63 -11.85
CA ALA A 182 -15.30 6.46 -13.26
C ALA A 182 -14.00 5.65 -13.38
N PRO A 183 -13.81 4.86 -14.44
CA PRO A 183 -12.53 4.20 -14.72
C PRO A 183 -11.49 5.20 -15.25
N HIS A 184 -10.24 5.06 -14.78
CA HIS A 184 -9.12 5.95 -15.10
C HIS A 184 -7.90 5.14 -15.57
N ASN A 185 -8.09 4.34 -16.63
CA ASN A 185 -7.12 3.33 -17.08
C ASN A 185 -6.48 3.64 -18.44
N VAL A 186 -6.75 4.79 -19.05
CA VAL A 186 -6.28 5.11 -20.40
C VAL A 186 -4.75 5.07 -20.43
N GLY A 187 -4.19 4.19 -21.27
CA GLY A 187 -2.74 4.01 -21.37
C GLY A 187 -2.13 3.03 -20.37
N ILE A 188 -2.92 2.37 -19.50
CA ILE A 188 -2.48 1.21 -18.72
C ILE A 188 -2.83 -0.08 -19.46
N LYS A 189 -1.81 -0.90 -19.75
CA LYS A 189 -1.95 -2.13 -20.53
C LYS A 189 -2.55 -3.27 -19.70
N ALA A 190 -3.48 -4.02 -20.28
CA ALA A 190 -3.97 -5.30 -19.77
C ALA A 190 -3.58 -6.42 -20.75
N TYR A 191 -2.33 -6.91 -20.67
CA TYR A 191 -1.73 -7.83 -21.64
C TYR A 191 -2.46 -9.17 -21.82
N PHE A 192 -3.27 -9.56 -20.83
CA PHE A 192 -4.03 -10.82 -20.82
C PHE A 192 -5.38 -10.72 -21.55
N PHE A 193 -5.79 -9.55 -22.02
CA PHE A 193 -6.98 -9.39 -22.85
C PHE A 193 -6.66 -9.37 -24.35
N PRO A 194 -7.63 -9.75 -25.22
CA PRO A 194 -7.48 -9.64 -26.67
C PRO A 194 -7.23 -8.20 -27.15
N ASP A 195 -7.97 -7.23 -26.61
CA ASP A 195 -7.63 -5.81 -26.69
C ASP A 195 -6.81 -5.45 -25.45
N PRO A 196 -5.51 -5.10 -25.59
CA PRO A 196 -4.65 -4.81 -24.46
C PRO A 196 -4.90 -3.43 -23.83
N TRP A 197 -5.80 -2.61 -24.38
CA TRP A 197 -6.14 -1.28 -23.87
C TRP A 197 -7.63 -1.12 -23.54
N PRO A 198 -8.22 -2.01 -22.73
CA PRO A 198 -9.63 -1.91 -22.38
C PRO A 198 -9.87 -0.72 -21.43
N GLU A 199 -11.12 -0.27 -21.36
CA GLU A 199 -11.56 0.76 -20.41
C GLU A 199 -11.32 0.36 -18.94
N TYR A 200 -11.43 -0.93 -18.62
CA TYR A 200 -11.24 -1.48 -17.28
C TYR A 200 -10.74 -2.93 -17.33
N GLY A 201 -10.39 -3.47 -16.16
CA GLY A 201 -9.93 -4.87 -16.00
C GLY A 201 -8.41 -5.00 -15.87
N GLN A 202 -7.67 -3.90 -15.85
CA GLN A 202 -6.24 -3.89 -15.57
C GLN A 202 -5.94 -4.52 -14.20
N CYS A 203 -4.74 -5.10 -14.07
CA CYS A 203 -4.26 -5.71 -12.83
C CYS A 203 -3.24 -4.77 -12.16
N VAL A 204 -3.73 -3.59 -11.73
CA VAL A 204 -2.91 -2.57 -11.10
C VAL A 204 -2.48 -3.05 -9.73
N HIS A 205 -1.19 -3.02 -9.41
CA HIS A 205 -0.67 -3.50 -8.13
C HIS A 205 -0.54 -2.39 -7.09
N LYS A 206 -0.17 -1.17 -7.49
CA LYS A 206 -0.07 -0.04 -6.57
C LYS A 206 -0.15 1.27 -7.35
N VAL A 207 -0.81 2.25 -6.77
CA VAL A 207 -0.78 3.67 -7.21
C VAL A 207 -0.24 4.50 -6.06
N ALA A 208 0.59 5.49 -6.38
CA ALA A 208 1.14 6.45 -5.44
C ALA A 208 1.14 7.87 -6.05
N ALA A 209 0.96 8.87 -5.22
CA ALA A 209 1.00 10.29 -5.59
C ALA A 209 1.65 11.09 -4.46
N HIS A 210 2.31 12.19 -4.83
CA HIS A 210 2.87 13.13 -3.85
C HIS A 210 1.79 14.12 -3.40
N PRO A 211 1.68 14.45 -2.09
CA PRO A 211 0.67 15.40 -1.62
C PRO A 211 0.82 16.81 -2.23
N ASP A 212 2.05 17.28 -2.45
CA ASP A 212 2.30 18.61 -3.06
C ASP A 212 2.11 18.68 -4.58
N ARG A 213 2.08 17.53 -5.28
CA ARG A 213 1.84 17.46 -6.73
C ARG A 213 0.90 16.30 -7.05
N PRO A 214 -0.36 16.36 -6.60
CA PRO A 214 -1.25 15.20 -6.57
C PRO A 214 -1.76 14.77 -7.95
N GLU A 215 -1.68 15.62 -8.98
CA GLU A 215 -1.96 15.22 -10.37
C GLU A 215 -0.87 14.32 -10.96
N GLN A 216 0.36 14.41 -10.42
CA GLN A 216 1.43 13.51 -10.82
C GLN A 216 1.31 12.22 -10.02
N MET A 217 0.90 11.16 -10.70
CA MET A 217 0.67 9.85 -10.12
C MET A 217 1.54 8.81 -10.78
N TYR A 218 1.90 7.77 -10.03
CA TYR A 218 2.67 6.64 -10.51
C TYR A 218 1.94 5.35 -10.22
N ALA A 219 2.01 4.39 -11.14
CA ALA A 219 1.37 3.10 -11.00
C ALA A 219 2.32 1.95 -11.35
N GLN A 220 2.42 0.97 -10.45
CA GLN A 220 2.94 -0.36 -10.79
C GLN A 220 1.74 -1.22 -11.20
N ASN A 221 1.79 -1.79 -12.41
CA ASN A 221 0.82 -2.74 -12.94
C ASN A 221 1.42 -4.16 -12.98
N HIS A 222 0.63 -5.17 -13.34
CA HIS A 222 1.16 -6.51 -13.61
C HIS A 222 2.27 -6.47 -14.67
N HIS A 223 2.04 -5.76 -15.77
CA HIS A 223 3.08 -5.43 -16.73
C HIS A 223 3.09 -3.93 -16.98
N GLY A 224 4.21 -3.30 -16.62
CA GLY A 224 4.46 -1.89 -16.80
C GLY A 224 4.50 -1.11 -15.50
N VAL A 225 5.38 -0.13 -15.51
CA VAL A 225 5.41 1.00 -14.57
C VAL A 225 4.94 2.22 -15.35
N TYR A 226 4.03 2.99 -14.79
CA TYR A 226 3.36 4.10 -15.47
C TYR A 226 3.42 5.39 -14.66
N ARG A 227 3.39 6.52 -15.37
CA ARG A 227 3.18 7.86 -14.82
C ARG A 227 1.96 8.50 -15.47
N SER A 228 1.20 9.23 -14.67
CA SER A 228 0.21 10.21 -15.10
C SER A 228 0.69 11.58 -14.67
N ASP A 229 0.44 12.60 -15.49
CA ASP A 229 0.65 14.02 -15.14
C ASP A 229 -0.70 14.79 -15.05
N ASP A 230 -1.83 14.10 -15.18
CA ASP A 230 -3.20 14.65 -15.25
C ASP A 230 -4.18 13.96 -14.27
N GLY A 231 -3.69 13.55 -13.10
CA GLY A 231 -4.52 12.98 -12.04
C GLY A 231 -5.02 11.56 -12.30
N GLY A 232 -4.48 10.88 -13.30
CA GLY A 232 -4.81 9.52 -13.69
C GLY A 232 -5.73 9.44 -14.90
N ASP A 233 -6.03 10.56 -15.56
CA ASP A 233 -6.84 10.58 -16.78
C ASP A 233 -6.13 9.87 -17.93
N SER A 234 -4.79 9.98 -18.00
CA SER A 234 -3.97 9.23 -18.94
C SER A 234 -2.63 8.81 -18.34
N TRP A 235 -2.15 7.62 -18.75
CA TRP A 235 -0.95 7.01 -18.23
C TRP A 235 0.05 6.72 -19.36
N THR A 236 1.32 7.02 -19.10
CA THR A 236 2.44 6.72 -20.00
C THR A 236 3.39 5.75 -19.31
N SER A 237 3.87 4.73 -20.03
CA SER A 237 4.85 3.82 -19.46
C SER A 237 6.19 4.52 -19.22
N ILE A 238 6.77 4.25 -18.06
CA ILE A 238 8.07 4.71 -17.59
C ILE A 238 8.96 3.51 -17.19
N ALA A 239 8.68 2.33 -17.77
CA ALA A 239 9.41 1.10 -17.43
C ALA A 239 10.76 0.97 -18.15
N ASP A 240 11.02 1.82 -19.16
CA ASP A 240 12.26 1.78 -19.93
C ASP A 240 13.49 1.94 -19.01
N GLY A 241 14.45 1.02 -19.13
CA GLY A 241 15.67 0.99 -18.30
C GLY A 241 15.56 0.13 -17.03
N LEU A 242 14.37 -0.32 -16.65
CA LEU A 242 14.22 -1.30 -15.57
C LEU A 242 14.60 -2.71 -16.04
N PRO A 243 15.09 -3.58 -15.13
CA PRO A 243 15.42 -4.97 -15.45
C PRO A 243 14.18 -5.85 -15.64
N SER A 244 13.02 -5.38 -15.17
CA SER A 244 11.69 -5.98 -15.35
C SER A 244 10.63 -4.90 -15.20
N ASP A 245 9.53 -5.02 -15.95
CA ASP A 245 8.36 -4.15 -15.87
C ASP A 245 7.28 -4.66 -14.89
N PHE A 246 7.54 -5.81 -14.26
CA PHE A 246 6.72 -6.42 -13.24
C PHE A 246 7.30 -6.12 -11.84
N GLY A 247 6.41 -5.88 -10.88
CA GLY A 247 6.71 -5.65 -9.46
C GLY A 247 5.41 -5.45 -8.71
N PHE A 248 5.43 -5.26 -7.39
CA PHE A 248 4.21 -4.95 -6.63
C PHE A 248 4.17 -3.52 -6.06
N PRO A 249 5.18 -3.04 -5.32
CA PRO A 249 5.12 -1.72 -4.75
C PRO A 249 5.62 -0.64 -5.72
N ILE A 250 5.09 0.56 -5.53
CA ILE A 250 5.68 1.82 -6.01
C ILE A 250 5.57 2.84 -4.89
N VAL A 251 6.65 3.59 -4.64
CA VAL A 251 6.75 4.54 -3.53
C VAL A 251 7.25 5.87 -4.08
N VAL A 252 6.59 6.97 -3.75
CA VAL A 252 7.04 8.33 -4.08
C VAL A 252 7.79 8.91 -2.88
N HIS A 253 8.88 9.61 -3.13
CA HIS A 253 9.66 10.28 -2.10
C HIS A 253 8.79 11.33 -1.37
N PRO A 254 8.82 11.41 -0.03
CA PRO A 254 7.88 12.22 0.75
C PRO A 254 8.02 13.75 0.58
N ALA A 255 9.16 14.21 0.01
CA ALA A 255 9.43 15.63 -0.23
C ALA A 255 9.84 15.94 -1.69
N ASN A 256 9.78 14.96 -2.59
CA ASN A 256 10.14 15.17 -4.00
C ASN A 256 9.23 14.34 -4.92
N PRO A 257 8.27 14.96 -5.63
CA PRO A 257 7.33 14.24 -6.50
C PRO A 257 8.00 13.56 -7.69
N ASP A 258 9.19 14.00 -8.10
CA ASP A 258 9.93 13.43 -9.25
C ASP A 258 10.80 12.23 -8.85
N THR A 259 10.97 11.96 -7.53
CA THR A 259 11.71 10.79 -7.04
C THR A 259 10.75 9.65 -6.71
N VAL A 260 10.95 8.50 -7.36
CA VAL A 260 10.09 7.31 -7.24
C VAL A 260 10.94 6.04 -7.12
N TYR A 261 10.43 5.08 -6.35
CA TYR A 261 11.08 3.81 -6.06
C TYR A 261 10.17 2.64 -6.44
N VAL A 262 10.75 1.60 -7.03
CA VAL A 262 10.10 0.32 -7.34
C VAL A 262 10.95 -0.85 -6.87
N PHE A 263 10.34 -2.02 -6.72
CA PHE A 263 11.05 -3.28 -6.46
C PHE A 263 10.70 -4.29 -7.57
N PRO A 264 11.53 -4.38 -8.63
CA PRO A 264 11.24 -5.25 -9.77
C PRO A 264 11.32 -6.73 -9.40
N LEU A 265 10.41 -7.52 -9.98
CA LEU A 265 10.38 -8.98 -9.90
C LEU A 265 10.20 -9.54 -11.32
N VAL A 266 10.56 -10.80 -11.55
CA VAL A 266 10.22 -11.50 -12.79
C VAL A 266 8.75 -11.93 -12.73
N ALA A 267 8.01 -11.69 -13.81
CA ALA A 267 6.56 -11.87 -13.84
C ALA A 267 6.10 -13.34 -13.74
N ASP A 268 4.77 -13.50 -13.66
CA ASP A 268 4.06 -14.77 -13.78
C ASP A 268 4.50 -15.87 -12.81
N SER A 269 5.13 -16.94 -13.30
CA SER A 269 5.47 -18.11 -12.49
C SER A 269 6.75 -17.95 -11.67
N ASP A 270 7.56 -16.92 -11.96
CA ASP A 270 8.85 -16.71 -11.30
C ASP A 270 8.66 -15.95 -9.97
N ARG A 271 8.17 -14.70 -10.01
CA ARG A 271 7.89 -13.84 -8.85
C ARG A 271 9.11 -13.56 -7.95
N MET A 272 10.33 -13.76 -8.45
CA MET A 272 11.58 -13.49 -7.72
C MET A 272 12.29 -12.25 -8.27
N PRO A 273 13.18 -11.60 -7.50
CA PRO A 273 13.99 -10.50 -8.02
C PRO A 273 14.83 -10.94 -9.23
N PRO A 274 14.98 -10.12 -10.29
CA PRO A 274 15.82 -10.43 -11.43
C PRO A 274 17.23 -10.84 -11.00
N GLY A 275 17.69 -12.02 -11.44
CA GLY A 275 19.00 -12.55 -11.08
C GLY A 275 19.16 -12.95 -9.60
N ALA A 276 18.07 -13.10 -8.85
CA ALA A 276 18.05 -13.33 -7.40
C ALA A 276 18.77 -12.23 -6.61
N GLN A 277 18.71 -10.98 -7.11
CA GLN A 277 19.31 -9.81 -6.50
C GLN A 277 18.20 -8.86 -6.05
N PRO A 278 17.95 -8.69 -4.74
CA PRO A 278 16.98 -7.73 -4.26
C PRO A 278 17.57 -6.34 -4.48
N ARG A 279 17.02 -5.62 -5.46
CA ARG A 279 17.39 -4.24 -5.77
C ARG A 279 16.14 -3.39 -5.73
N VAL A 280 16.17 -2.34 -4.93
CA VAL A 280 15.24 -1.21 -5.11
C VAL A 280 15.75 -0.43 -6.31
N TRP A 281 14.86 0.01 -7.19
CA TRP A 281 15.22 0.88 -8.31
C TRP A 281 14.63 2.26 -8.09
N ARG A 282 15.48 3.28 -8.21
CA ARG A 282 15.13 4.69 -8.01
C ARG A 282 15.22 5.43 -9.32
N SER A 283 14.23 6.28 -9.55
CA SER A 283 14.28 7.37 -10.52
C SER A 283 14.29 8.69 -9.75
N ASP A 284 15.04 9.68 -10.25
CA ASP A 284 15.05 11.06 -9.75
C ASP A 284 14.47 12.07 -10.75
N ASP A 285 13.92 11.58 -11.87
CA ASP A 285 13.44 12.40 -12.99
C ASP A 285 12.04 11.97 -13.49
N ALA A 286 11.18 11.53 -12.56
CA ALA A 286 9.82 11.08 -12.80
C ALA A 286 9.71 9.89 -13.77
N GLY A 287 10.66 8.96 -13.69
CA GLY A 287 10.67 7.67 -14.39
C GLY A 287 11.36 7.69 -15.75
N ARG A 288 12.14 8.74 -16.09
CA ARG A 288 12.84 8.79 -17.38
C ARG A 288 14.13 7.99 -17.34
N THR A 289 14.81 7.96 -16.19
CA THR A 289 16.00 7.14 -15.96
C THR A 289 15.94 6.44 -14.62
N TRP A 290 16.54 5.26 -14.55
CA TRP A 290 16.52 4.43 -13.34
C TRP A 290 17.93 3.96 -12.97
N ARG A 291 18.18 3.83 -11.67
CA ARG A 291 19.39 3.25 -11.10
C ARG A 291 19.05 2.26 -9.98
N ASP A 292 19.86 1.23 -9.82
CA ASP A 292 19.68 0.26 -8.75
C ASP A 292 20.25 0.76 -7.41
N LEU A 293 19.62 0.31 -6.34
CA LEU A 293 19.92 0.57 -4.95
C LEU A 293 19.88 -0.76 -4.20
N GLY A 294 21.05 -1.32 -3.90
CA GLY A 294 21.16 -2.65 -3.29
C GLY A 294 22.23 -2.81 -2.24
N LYS A 295 23.00 -1.78 -1.93
CA LYS A 295 24.12 -1.89 -0.99
C LYS A 295 23.59 -2.19 0.42
N GLY A 296 23.94 -3.36 0.94
CA GLY A 296 23.50 -3.85 2.25
C GLY A 296 22.36 -4.88 2.19
N LEU A 297 21.69 -5.03 1.05
CA LEU A 297 20.73 -6.12 0.83
C LEU A 297 21.47 -7.44 0.52
N PRO A 298 20.93 -8.60 0.93
CA PRO A 298 21.61 -9.89 0.78
C PRO A 298 21.47 -10.45 -0.65
N ASP A 299 22.54 -11.05 -1.16
CA ASP A 299 22.53 -11.88 -2.38
C ASP A 299 22.96 -13.32 -2.02
N PRO A 300 22.25 -14.38 -2.49
CA PRO A 300 21.02 -14.33 -3.27
C PRO A 300 19.76 -14.06 -2.41
N TYR A 301 18.70 -13.58 -3.05
CA TYR A 301 17.39 -13.36 -2.45
C TYR A 301 16.25 -13.77 -3.39
N TYR A 302 15.25 -14.46 -2.85
CA TYR A 302 14.18 -15.09 -3.63
C TYR A 302 12.78 -14.66 -3.20
N ALA A 303 12.66 -13.83 -2.17
CA ALA A 303 11.34 -13.42 -1.70
C ALA A 303 10.80 -12.24 -2.52
N ALA A 304 9.49 -12.24 -2.74
CA ALA A 304 8.79 -11.07 -3.25
C ALA A 304 8.62 -10.02 -2.14
N VAL A 305 8.56 -8.75 -2.54
CA VAL A 305 8.09 -7.65 -1.70
C VAL A 305 6.68 -7.29 -2.17
N MET A 306 5.69 -7.37 -1.28
CA MET A 306 4.28 -7.14 -1.62
C MET A 306 3.93 -5.66 -1.73
N ARG A 307 2.75 -5.37 -2.31
CA ARG A 307 2.24 -4.01 -2.63
C ARG A 307 2.41 -2.98 -1.51
N ASP A 308 2.16 -3.41 -0.28
CA ASP A 308 2.20 -2.56 0.91
C ASP A 308 3.37 -2.88 1.86
N ALA A 309 4.27 -3.76 1.43
CA ALA A 309 5.49 -4.14 2.15
C ALA A 309 6.71 -3.31 1.72
N PHE A 310 6.51 -2.14 1.09
CA PHE A 310 7.54 -1.14 0.84
C PHE A 310 6.97 0.26 1.08
N ARG A 311 7.65 1.08 1.91
CA ARG A 311 7.16 2.40 2.31
C ARG A 311 8.30 3.37 2.65
N ALA A 312 8.04 4.66 2.49
CA ALA A 312 8.88 5.74 3.03
C ALA A 312 8.30 6.29 4.36
N ASP A 313 9.15 6.76 5.27
CA ASP A 313 8.73 7.58 6.41
C ASP A 313 8.57 9.07 6.03
N ASP A 314 8.22 9.90 7.01
CA ASP A 314 8.04 11.35 6.92
C ASP A 314 9.23 12.14 7.54
N ALA A 315 10.42 11.54 7.65
CA ALA A 315 11.56 12.18 8.31
C ALA A 315 12.05 13.48 7.64
N THR A 316 11.73 13.66 6.35
CA THR A 316 11.98 14.90 5.60
C THR A 316 11.27 16.11 6.20
N ALA A 317 10.10 15.92 6.83
CA ALA A 317 9.40 16.97 7.57
C ALA A 317 10.21 17.47 8.78
N TYR A 318 11.20 16.71 9.23
CA TYR A 318 12.08 17.01 10.37
C TYR A 318 13.53 17.29 9.94
N GLY A 319 13.76 17.59 8.66
CA GLY A 319 15.07 17.94 8.12
C GLY A 319 16.06 16.77 8.02
N GLN A 320 15.57 15.53 8.02
CA GLN A 320 16.37 14.32 7.82
C GLN A 320 16.10 13.72 6.42
N PRO A 321 17.03 12.95 5.84
CA PRO A 321 16.76 12.21 4.60
C PRO A 321 15.58 11.24 4.80
N ALA A 322 14.80 10.99 3.75
CA ALA A 322 13.69 10.04 3.82
C ALA A 322 14.20 8.64 4.18
N GLY A 323 13.56 8.00 5.16
CA GLY A 323 13.79 6.59 5.44
C GLY A 323 12.96 5.71 4.52
N LEU A 324 13.51 4.58 4.10
CA LEU A 324 12.83 3.58 3.26
C LEU A 324 12.83 2.23 3.97
N TYR A 325 11.71 1.51 3.89
CA TYR A 325 11.47 0.28 4.65
C TYR A 325 10.83 -0.76 3.75
N LEU A 326 11.46 -1.94 3.61
CA LEU A 326 10.90 -3.03 2.81
C LEU A 326 10.85 -4.34 3.60
N GLY A 327 9.82 -5.13 3.36
CA GLY A 327 9.57 -6.42 4.00
C GLY A 327 9.36 -7.53 2.97
N GLY A 328 10.09 -8.63 3.15
CA GLY A 328 10.04 -9.81 2.30
C GLY A 328 9.04 -10.85 2.77
N ARG A 329 8.51 -11.62 1.81
CA ARG A 329 7.69 -12.81 2.09
C ARG A 329 8.44 -13.93 2.85
N ASP A 330 9.77 -13.85 2.94
CA ASP A 330 10.62 -14.76 3.72
C ASP A 330 10.76 -14.34 5.20
N GLY A 331 10.14 -13.23 5.62
CA GLY A 331 10.24 -12.74 6.99
C GLY A 331 11.40 -11.79 7.26
N SER A 332 12.12 -11.35 6.23
CA SER A 332 13.15 -10.31 6.35
C SER A 332 12.55 -8.91 6.26
N VAL A 333 13.12 -7.97 7.00
CA VAL A 333 12.78 -6.54 6.96
C VAL A 333 14.06 -5.72 6.96
N PHE A 334 14.14 -4.77 6.03
CA PHE A 334 15.30 -3.89 5.85
C PHE A 334 14.86 -2.43 5.93
N ALA A 335 15.75 -1.58 6.45
CA ALA A 335 15.58 -0.14 6.53
C ALA A 335 16.77 0.57 5.90
N SER A 336 16.51 1.74 5.31
CA SER A 336 17.50 2.70 4.88
C SER A 336 17.15 4.04 5.52
N ALA A 337 18.14 4.76 6.04
CA ALA A 337 17.98 6.10 6.59
C ALA A 337 18.50 7.21 5.65
N ASP A 338 18.89 6.82 4.43
CA ASP A 338 19.62 7.64 3.45
C ASP A 338 19.02 7.50 2.04
N GLU A 339 17.69 7.47 1.93
CA GLU A 339 16.97 7.41 0.65
C GLU A 339 17.31 6.19 -0.24
N GLY A 340 17.66 5.07 0.40
CA GLY A 340 17.95 3.79 -0.23
C GLY A 340 19.41 3.58 -0.64
N GLU A 341 20.32 4.53 -0.37
CA GLU A 341 21.73 4.39 -0.72
C GLU A 341 22.42 3.24 0.05
N THR A 342 22.04 3.02 1.32
CA THR A 342 22.45 1.87 2.12
C THR A 342 21.29 1.25 2.88
N TRP A 343 21.34 -0.07 3.05
CA TRP A 343 20.30 -0.86 3.73
C TRP A 343 20.88 -1.61 4.93
N ASP A 344 20.17 -1.54 6.05
CA ASP A 344 20.43 -2.29 7.27
C ASP A 344 19.31 -3.30 7.52
N GLU A 345 19.68 -4.47 8.06
CA GLU A 345 18.71 -5.47 8.51
C GLU A 345 18.02 -4.99 9.80
N VAL A 346 16.69 -4.89 9.76
CA VAL A 346 15.85 -4.61 10.94
C VAL A 346 15.50 -5.92 11.66
N ALA A 347 15.11 -6.93 10.88
CA ALA A 347 14.67 -8.22 11.37
C ALA A 347 14.84 -9.30 10.30
N THR A 348 15.07 -10.53 10.74
CA THR A 348 14.94 -11.74 9.92
C THR A 348 14.16 -12.81 10.69
N HIS A 349 13.72 -13.85 9.98
CA HIS A 349 12.99 -14.99 10.55
C HIS A 349 11.63 -14.62 11.18
N LEU A 350 11.03 -13.51 10.75
CA LEU A 350 9.63 -13.24 11.04
C LEU A 350 8.74 -14.17 10.19
N PRO A 351 7.43 -14.29 10.50
CA PRO A 351 6.49 -14.79 9.52
C PRO A 351 6.48 -13.87 8.29
N ASP A 352 6.01 -14.44 7.19
CA ASP A 352 5.75 -13.77 5.92
C ASP A 352 5.19 -12.33 6.06
N VAL A 353 5.98 -11.34 5.65
CA VAL A 353 5.67 -9.92 5.80
C VAL A 353 4.71 -9.46 4.71
N MET A 354 3.55 -8.98 5.13
CA MET A 354 2.46 -8.57 4.22
C MET A 354 2.42 -7.06 4.00
N CYS A 355 2.74 -6.28 5.03
CA CYS A 355 2.79 -4.83 4.94
C CYS A 355 3.80 -4.21 5.92
N VAL A 356 4.29 -3.03 5.57
CA VAL A 356 5.07 -2.17 6.46
C VAL A 356 4.52 -0.73 6.44
N ARG A 357 4.61 -0.05 7.58
CA ARG A 357 4.33 1.38 7.71
C ARG A 357 5.32 2.03 8.64
N ALA A 358 5.86 3.17 8.23
CA ALA A 358 6.80 3.93 9.04
C ALA A 358 6.36 5.39 9.15
N ALA A 359 6.63 6.00 10.30
CA ALA A 359 6.46 7.42 10.56
C ALA A 359 7.37 7.83 11.72
N MET A 360 7.74 9.10 11.73
CA MET A 360 8.35 9.76 12.86
C MET A 360 7.26 10.10 13.87
N VAL A 361 7.46 9.67 15.12
CA VAL A 361 6.54 9.86 16.24
C VAL A 361 7.30 10.42 17.43
N GLY A 362 6.70 11.33 18.20
CA GLY A 362 7.35 12.00 19.32
C GLY A 362 6.58 13.18 19.86
#